data_AF-A0A1Q6LPT1-F1
#
_entry.id   AF-A0A1Q6LPT1-F1
#
_cell.length_a   1.000
_cell.length_b   1.000
_cell.length_c   1.000
_cell.angle_alpha   90.00
_cell.angle_beta   90.00
_cell.angle_gamma   90.00
#
_symmetry.space_group_name_H-M   'P 1'
#
loop_
_entity.id
_entity.type
_entity.pdbx_description
1 polymer ?
#
loop_
_entity_poly.entity_id
_entity_poly.type
_entity_poly.pdbx_seq_one_letter_code
_entity_poly.pdbx_strand_id
1 'polypeptide(L)'
;MLALSGCATKQYTPDVTADFEQSAVVTAGDFSYHCKICRTDGTVTVTVGDTAARGMVMTCAGTMVRYRFDGMEYEARAQDLENTNPAIALYDVFSVLRQNGELQAQKTQDGYKYQGTVPAGKFVLYQNEDGSYASLHFLSSNILIEFDPPTK
;
A
#
# COMPACT_ATOMS: atom_id res chain seq x y z
N MET A 1 -1.87 -47.03 19.89
CA MET A 1 -1.18 -46.18 18.89
C MET A 1 -1.91 -44.85 18.90
N LEU A 2 -1.34 -43.84 19.55
CA LEU A 2 -1.91 -42.48 19.61
C LEU A 2 -1.62 -41.81 18.26
N ALA A 3 -2.62 -41.71 17.39
CA ALA A 3 -2.53 -40.88 16.21
C ALA A 3 -2.71 -39.42 16.66
N LEU A 4 -1.62 -38.67 16.80
CA LEU A 4 -1.69 -37.21 16.86
C LEU A 4 -2.16 -36.73 15.49
N SER A 5 -3.46 -36.44 15.37
CA SER A 5 -4.01 -35.64 14.28
C SER A 5 -3.36 -34.27 14.37
N GLY A 6 -2.29 -34.08 13.61
CA GLY A 6 -1.70 -32.76 13.40
C GLY A 6 -2.79 -31.84 12.89
N CYS A 7 -3.14 -30.82 13.67
CA CYS A 7 -3.87 -29.68 13.14
C CYS A 7 -3.04 -29.16 11.98
N ALA A 8 -3.51 -29.36 10.75
CA ALA A 8 -3.04 -28.57 9.63
C ALA A 8 -3.40 -27.13 10.00
N THR A 9 -2.41 -26.37 10.50
CA THR A 9 -2.53 -24.92 10.59
C THR A 9 -2.79 -24.46 9.17
N LYS A 10 -4.05 -24.14 8.85
CA LYS A 10 -4.39 -23.41 7.63
C LYS A 10 -3.57 -22.14 7.70
N GLN A 11 -2.51 -22.11 6.90
CA GLN A 11 -1.67 -20.94 6.68
C GLN A 11 -2.54 -20.02 5.83
N TYR A 12 -3.45 -19.29 6.49
CA TYR A 12 -4.24 -18.27 5.83
C TYR A 12 -3.29 -17.12 5.57
N THR A 13 -2.78 -17.05 4.35
CA THR A 13 -2.16 -15.84 3.82
C THR A 13 -3.31 -14.93 3.41
N PRO A 14 -3.52 -13.77 4.05
CA PRO A 14 -4.56 -12.84 3.64
C PRO A 14 -4.37 -12.41 2.19
N ASP A 15 -5.50 -12.18 1.51
CA ASP A 15 -5.47 -11.66 0.15
C ASP A 15 -5.09 -10.17 0.15
N VAL A 16 -3.80 -9.90 0.02
CA VAL A 16 -3.22 -8.56 -0.18
C VAL A 16 -3.49 -7.99 -1.58
N THR A 17 -4.21 -8.72 -2.42
CA THR A 17 -4.54 -8.33 -3.80
C THR A 17 -5.99 -7.91 -3.99
N ALA A 18 -6.78 -7.97 -2.91
CA ALA A 18 -8.14 -7.47 -2.89
C ALA A 18 -8.19 -5.95 -3.11
N ASP A 19 -9.29 -5.51 -3.69
CA ASP A 19 -9.60 -4.09 -3.79
C ASP A 19 -9.90 -3.52 -2.41
N PHE A 20 -9.50 -2.27 -2.19
CA PHE A 20 -9.70 -1.60 -0.92
C PHE A 20 -9.79 -0.08 -1.12
N GLU A 21 -10.41 0.57 -0.15
CA GLU A 21 -10.41 2.02 0.00
C GLU A 21 -10.23 2.34 1.48
N GLN A 22 -9.17 3.08 1.83
CA GLN A 22 -8.85 3.47 3.21
C GLN A 22 -8.26 4.88 3.24
N SER A 23 -8.65 5.66 4.25
CA SER A 23 -7.97 6.92 4.57
C SER A 23 -6.60 6.63 5.18
N ALA A 24 -5.65 7.55 5.01
CA ALA A 24 -4.31 7.41 5.53
C ALA A 24 -3.63 8.78 5.73
N VAL A 25 -2.58 8.80 6.56
CA VAL A 25 -1.57 9.86 6.62
C VAL A 25 -0.34 9.38 5.87
N VAL A 26 0.15 10.16 4.91
CA VAL A 26 1.47 9.94 4.32
C VAL A 26 2.43 10.95 4.92
N THR A 27 3.55 10.47 5.46
CA THR A 27 4.65 11.26 6.00
C THR A 27 5.91 10.97 5.19
N ALA A 28 6.57 12.02 4.70
CA ALA A 28 7.84 11.95 3.99
C ALA A 28 8.78 13.04 4.53
N GLY A 29 9.77 12.64 5.33
CA GLY A 29 10.63 13.60 6.01
C GLY A 29 9.88 14.42 7.07
N ASP A 30 9.88 15.74 6.92
CA ASP A 30 9.19 16.71 7.79
C ASP A 30 7.80 17.12 7.25
N PHE A 31 7.39 16.57 6.12
CA PHE A 31 6.11 16.84 5.48
C PHE A 31 5.14 15.67 5.69
N SER A 32 3.88 15.98 5.99
CA SER A 32 2.79 15.00 6.03
C SER A 32 1.47 15.57 5.50
N TYR A 33 0.60 14.68 5.04
CA TYR A 33 -0.73 15.04 4.55
C TYR A 33 -1.73 13.88 4.71
N HIS A 34 -2.99 14.21 4.96
CA HIS A 34 -4.08 13.24 4.92
C HIS A 34 -4.45 12.91 3.47
N CYS A 35 -4.77 11.67 3.19
CA CYS A 35 -5.20 11.22 1.88
C CYS A 35 -6.18 10.05 1.97
N LYS A 36 -6.79 9.73 0.83
CA LYS A 36 -7.53 8.48 0.62
C LYS A 36 -6.79 7.64 -0.39
N ILE A 37 -6.51 6.38 -0.04
CA ILE A 37 -5.84 5.40 -0.88
C ILE A 37 -6.86 4.36 -1.32
N CYS A 38 -7.02 4.21 -2.63
CA CYS A 38 -7.89 3.22 -3.24
C CYS A 38 -7.04 2.29 -4.12
N ARG A 39 -7.34 1.00 -4.07
CA ARG A 39 -6.88 0.04 -5.06
C ARG A 39 -8.10 -0.60 -5.72
N THR A 40 -8.17 -0.53 -7.04
CA THR A 40 -9.26 -1.11 -7.83
C THR A 40 -8.70 -1.72 -9.10
N ASP A 41 -8.98 -2.99 -9.35
CA ASP A 41 -8.50 -3.73 -10.53
C ASP A 41 -6.97 -3.61 -10.73
N GLY A 42 -6.23 -3.58 -9.62
CA GLY A 42 -4.76 -3.43 -9.62
C GLY A 42 -4.26 -2.01 -9.87
N THR A 43 -5.13 -1.03 -10.14
CA THR A 43 -4.80 0.39 -10.21
C THR A 43 -4.80 0.97 -8.80
N VAL A 44 -3.78 1.78 -8.47
CA VAL A 44 -3.71 2.52 -7.20
C VAL A 44 -4.06 3.98 -7.45
N THR A 45 -4.93 4.53 -6.61
CA THR A 45 -5.28 5.95 -6.60
C THR A 45 -5.05 6.54 -5.22
N VAL A 46 -4.35 7.68 -5.16
CA VAL A 46 -4.13 8.47 -3.95
C VAL A 46 -4.80 9.83 -4.15
N THR A 47 -5.77 10.15 -3.31
CA THR A 47 -6.46 11.44 -3.31
C THR A 47 -6.04 12.27 -2.10
N VAL A 48 -5.40 13.40 -2.32
CA VAL A 48 -4.94 14.30 -1.25
C VAL A 48 -6.14 14.96 -0.57
N GLY A 49 -6.22 14.85 0.75
CA GLY A 49 -7.35 15.31 1.58
C GLY A 49 -7.16 16.71 2.17
N ASP A 50 -5.92 17.19 2.30
CA ASP A 50 -5.58 18.47 2.93
C ASP A 50 -4.38 19.16 2.25
N THR A 51 -3.79 20.16 2.91
CA THR A 51 -2.77 21.08 2.37
C THR A 51 -3.25 21.91 1.16
N ALA A 52 -2.35 22.64 0.52
CA ALA A 52 -2.63 23.36 -0.73
C ALA A 52 -2.95 22.42 -1.91
N ALA A 53 -2.59 21.15 -1.80
CA ALA A 53 -2.81 20.11 -2.79
C ALA A 53 -4.16 19.37 -2.63
N ARG A 54 -5.03 19.80 -1.71
CA ARG A 54 -6.31 19.15 -1.43
C ARG A 54 -7.14 18.97 -2.71
N GLY A 55 -7.52 17.72 -2.99
CA GLY A 55 -8.27 17.35 -4.19
C GLY A 55 -7.38 16.90 -5.36
N MET A 56 -6.05 16.92 -5.21
CA MET A 56 -5.15 16.28 -6.17
C MET A 56 -5.36 14.77 -6.13
N VAL A 57 -5.54 14.19 -7.31
CA VAL A 57 -5.68 12.74 -7.52
C VAL A 57 -4.47 12.25 -8.29
N MET A 58 -3.75 11.29 -7.72
CA MET A 58 -2.63 10.59 -8.34
C MET A 58 -3.05 9.15 -8.60
N THR A 59 -3.02 8.70 -9.85
CA THR A 59 -3.40 7.33 -10.22
C THR A 59 -2.23 6.65 -10.90
N CYS A 60 -1.83 5.47 -10.41
CA CYS A 60 -0.81 4.62 -11.01
C CYS A 60 -1.42 3.30 -11.49
N ALA A 61 -1.27 3.03 -12.78
CA ALA A 61 -1.75 1.82 -13.45
C ALA A 61 -0.56 1.07 -14.10
N GLY A 62 0.46 0.78 -13.30
CA GLY A 62 1.69 0.14 -13.76
C GLY A 62 2.65 1.12 -14.40
N THR A 63 2.67 1.18 -15.74
CA THR A 63 3.67 1.96 -16.45
C THR A 63 3.30 3.44 -16.60
N MET A 64 2.04 3.79 -16.34
CA MET A 64 1.52 5.14 -16.49
C MET A 64 1.04 5.70 -15.15
N VAL A 65 1.33 6.98 -14.94
CA VAL A 65 0.84 7.77 -13.81
C VAL A 65 0.07 8.96 -14.35
N ARG A 66 -1.12 9.19 -13.79
CA ARG A 66 -1.99 10.32 -14.10
C ARG A 66 -2.17 11.19 -12.87
N TYR A 67 -2.07 12.49 -13.05
CA TYR A 67 -2.33 13.52 -12.05
C TYR A 67 -3.55 14.32 -12.49
N ARG A 68 -4.50 14.52 -11.57
CA ARG A 68 -5.63 15.42 -11.78
C ARG A 68 -5.72 16.42 -10.64
N PHE A 69 -5.76 17.70 -10.95
CA PHE A 69 -5.92 18.76 -9.96
C PHE A 69 -6.52 20.01 -10.61
N ASP A 70 -7.54 20.59 -9.99
CA ASP A 70 -8.17 21.85 -10.44
C ASP A 70 -8.52 21.90 -11.94
N GLY A 71 -9.11 20.82 -12.46
CA GLY A 71 -9.50 20.69 -13.88
C GLY A 71 -8.34 20.43 -14.85
N MET A 72 -7.09 20.43 -14.37
CA MET A 72 -5.92 20.03 -15.14
C MET A 72 -5.69 18.52 -15.03
N GLU A 73 -5.21 17.93 -16.11
CA GLU A 73 -4.79 16.53 -16.18
C GLU A 73 -3.41 16.44 -16.81
N TYR A 74 -2.54 15.64 -16.19
CA TYR A 74 -1.18 15.38 -16.67
C TYR A 74 -0.90 13.89 -16.60
N GLU A 75 -0.27 13.35 -17.64
CA GLU A 75 0.16 11.96 -17.70
C GLU A 75 1.66 11.87 -17.95
N ALA A 76 2.30 10.91 -17.27
CA ALA A 76 3.69 10.58 -17.46
C ALA A 76 3.90 9.07 -17.31
N ARG A 77 5.04 8.57 -17.80
CA ARG A 77 5.44 7.20 -17.52
C ARG A 77 6.01 7.12 -16.11
N ALA A 78 5.67 6.07 -15.38
CA ALA A 78 6.15 5.85 -14.01
C ALA A 78 7.69 5.85 -13.92
N GLN A 79 8.37 5.28 -14.92
CA GLN A 79 9.84 5.24 -15.00
C GLN A 79 10.51 6.62 -15.15
N ASP A 80 9.76 7.62 -15.62
CA ASP A 80 10.27 8.97 -15.85
C ASP A 80 10.00 9.87 -14.62
N LEU A 81 9.41 9.30 -13.56
CA LEU A 81 9.05 9.95 -12.31
C LEU A 81 9.85 9.39 -11.13
N GLU A 82 9.87 10.13 -10.02
CA GLU A 82 10.48 9.65 -8.78
C GLU A 82 9.74 8.44 -8.21
N ASN A 83 10.47 7.37 -7.90
CA ASN A 83 9.91 6.15 -7.32
C ASN A 83 9.29 6.38 -5.93
N THR A 84 9.62 7.50 -5.28
CA THR A 84 9.02 7.94 -4.02
C THR A 84 7.64 8.57 -4.19
N ASN A 85 7.15 8.74 -5.42
CA ASN A 85 5.77 9.14 -5.65
C ASN A 85 4.82 8.14 -4.94
N PRO A 86 3.89 8.60 -4.10
CA PRO A 86 3.03 7.73 -3.30
C PRO A 86 2.25 6.70 -4.12
N ALA A 87 1.71 7.08 -5.27
CA ALA A 87 0.93 6.17 -6.11
C ALA A 87 1.81 5.10 -6.76
N ILE A 88 3.03 5.46 -7.19
CA ILE A 88 4.02 4.51 -7.73
C ILE A 88 4.49 3.55 -6.63
N ALA A 89 4.92 4.10 -5.49
CA ALA A 89 5.46 3.32 -4.37
C ALA A 89 4.43 2.30 -3.85
N LEU A 90 3.17 2.71 -3.68
CA LEU A 90 2.07 1.82 -3.30
C LEU A 90 1.80 0.77 -4.38
N TYR A 91 1.73 1.17 -5.66
CA TYR A 91 1.51 0.24 -6.76
C TYR A 91 2.58 -0.85 -6.80
N ASP A 92 3.85 -0.48 -6.66
CA ASP A 92 4.96 -1.43 -6.69
C ASP A 92 4.90 -2.41 -5.52
N VAL A 93 4.58 -1.93 -4.31
CA VAL A 93 4.42 -2.79 -3.12
C VAL A 93 3.34 -3.83 -3.35
N PHE A 94 2.14 -3.42 -3.77
CA PHE A 94 1.04 -4.35 -4.03
C PHE A 94 1.29 -5.25 -5.24
N SER A 95 2.04 -4.77 -6.24
CA SER A 95 2.41 -5.56 -7.40
C SER A 95 3.39 -6.68 -7.05
N VAL A 96 4.42 -6.39 -6.25
CA VAL A 96 5.38 -7.40 -5.77
C VAL A 96 4.71 -8.39 -4.83
N LEU A 97 3.82 -7.93 -3.95
CA LEU A 97 3.02 -8.80 -3.07
C LEU A 97 2.15 -9.78 -3.86
N ARG A 98 1.53 -9.32 -4.96
CA ARG A 98 0.75 -10.18 -5.87
C ARG A 98 1.63 -11.18 -6.63
N GLN A 99 2.72 -10.72 -7.24
CA GLN A 99 3.56 -11.54 -8.12
C GLN A 99 4.27 -12.66 -7.38
N ASN A 100 4.67 -12.39 -6.15
CA ASN A 100 5.44 -13.37 -5.39
C ASN A 100 4.56 -14.46 -4.75
N GLY A 101 3.21 -14.37 -4.83
CA GLY A 101 2.22 -15.40 -4.46
C GLY A 101 2.21 -15.85 -2.99
N GLU A 102 3.33 -15.67 -2.30
CA GLU A 102 3.72 -16.20 -1.00
C GLU A 102 4.89 -15.35 -0.46
N LEU A 103 4.80 -14.02 -0.49
CA LEU A 103 5.60 -13.28 0.49
C LEU A 103 5.13 -13.78 1.85
N GLN A 104 6.01 -14.52 2.55
CA GLN A 104 5.78 -15.20 3.82
C GLN A 104 5.20 -14.22 4.82
N ALA A 105 3.88 -14.05 4.81
CA ALA A 105 3.18 -13.18 5.72
C ALA A 105 3.51 -13.68 7.12
N GLN A 106 4.23 -12.87 7.88
CA GLN A 106 4.55 -13.22 9.26
C GLN A 106 3.34 -12.88 10.09
N LYS A 107 2.68 -13.89 10.67
CA LYS A 107 1.60 -13.67 11.62
C LYS A 107 2.16 -12.86 12.80
N THR A 108 1.49 -11.76 13.13
CA THR A 108 1.76 -10.93 14.31
C THR A 108 0.63 -11.09 15.33
N GLN A 109 0.75 -10.42 16.48
CA GLN A 109 -0.33 -10.39 17.47
C GLN A 109 -1.61 -9.74 16.91
N ASP A 110 -1.45 -8.71 16.07
CA ASP A 110 -2.57 -7.86 15.61
C ASP A 110 -2.98 -8.13 14.14
N GLY A 111 -2.31 -9.08 13.47
CA GLY A 111 -2.55 -9.33 12.05
C GLY A 111 -1.38 -9.99 11.36
N TYR A 112 -0.87 -9.36 10.31
CA TYR A 112 0.14 -9.90 9.41
C TYR A 112 1.15 -8.83 9.02
N LYS A 113 2.41 -9.26 8.85
CA LYS A 113 3.52 -8.43 8.42
C LYS A 113 4.09 -8.97 7.12
N TYR A 114 4.26 -8.07 6.15
CA TYR A 114 4.89 -8.36 4.87
C TYR A 114 6.14 -7.51 4.72
N GLN A 115 7.18 -8.06 4.11
CA GLN A 115 8.43 -7.36 3.87
C GLN A 115 8.91 -7.63 2.46
N GLY A 116 9.51 -6.64 1.83
CA GLY A 116 10.04 -6.80 0.49
C GLY A 116 10.93 -5.64 0.09
N THR A 117 11.28 -5.60 -1.19
CA THR A 117 12.03 -4.51 -1.80
C THR A 117 11.35 -4.11 -3.10
N VAL A 118 11.19 -2.82 -3.30
CA VAL A 118 10.69 -2.19 -4.52
C VAL A 118 11.68 -1.07 -4.92
N PRO A 119 11.53 -0.44 -6.09
CA PRO A 119 12.38 0.69 -6.49
C PRO A 119 12.44 1.84 -5.46
N ALA A 120 11.34 2.08 -4.72
CA ALA A 120 11.29 3.06 -3.62
C ALA A 120 12.07 2.66 -2.35
N GLY A 121 12.58 1.42 -2.28
CA GLY A 121 13.39 0.90 -1.17
C GLY A 121 12.84 -0.38 -0.53
N LYS A 122 13.49 -0.79 0.58
CA LYS A 122 12.97 -1.88 1.42
C LYS A 122 11.72 -1.41 2.14
N PHE A 123 10.68 -2.26 2.18
CA PHE A 123 9.43 -1.93 2.83
C PHE A 123 9.02 -2.94 3.90
N VAL A 124 8.20 -2.47 4.84
CA VAL A 124 7.44 -3.29 5.79
C VAL A 124 5.98 -2.83 5.75
N LEU A 125 5.07 -3.73 5.41
CA LEU A 125 3.62 -3.52 5.41
C LEU A 125 2.99 -4.31 6.56
N TYR A 126 2.13 -3.67 7.33
CA TYR A 126 1.29 -4.30 8.34
C TYR A 126 -0.17 -4.27 7.92
N GLN A 127 -0.83 -5.42 8.06
CA GLN A 127 -2.26 -5.61 7.81
C GLN A 127 -2.90 -6.17 9.08
N ASN A 128 -4.08 -5.66 9.42
CA ASN A 128 -4.88 -6.12 10.55
C ASN A 128 -5.53 -7.48 10.25
N GLU A 129 -6.06 -8.15 11.27
CA GLU A 129 -6.77 -9.43 11.10
C GLU A 129 -8.02 -9.34 10.22
N ASP A 130 -8.68 -8.18 10.20
CA ASP A 130 -9.86 -7.93 9.38
C ASP A 130 -9.54 -7.63 7.89
N GLY A 131 -8.26 -7.63 7.53
CA GLY A 131 -7.78 -7.35 6.18
C GLY A 131 -7.51 -5.88 5.88
N SER A 132 -7.90 -4.95 6.77
CA SER A 132 -7.52 -3.54 6.65
C SER A 132 -6.00 -3.35 6.82
N TYR A 133 -5.46 -2.26 6.29
CA TYR A 133 -4.04 -1.98 6.42
C TYR A 133 -3.81 -1.13 7.67
N ALA A 134 -2.66 -1.31 8.32
CA ALA A 134 -2.27 -0.53 9.49
C ALA A 134 -1.19 0.48 9.13
N SER A 135 -0.11 0.02 8.51
CA SER A 135 0.97 0.91 8.08
C SER A 135 1.82 0.31 6.97
N LEU A 136 2.44 1.18 6.17
CA LEU A 136 3.49 0.86 5.22
C LEU A 136 4.69 1.78 5.45
N HIS A 137 5.85 1.20 5.74
CA HIS A 137 7.08 1.94 5.97
C HIS A 137 8.14 1.57 4.95
N PHE A 138 8.64 2.57 4.21
CA PHE A 138 9.82 2.46 3.36
C PHE A 138 11.07 2.85 4.14
N LEU A 139 11.87 1.85 4.53
CA LEU A 139 13.01 2.00 5.42
C LEU A 139 14.16 2.83 4.82
N SER A 140 14.20 2.95 3.49
CA SER A 140 15.29 3.63 2.77
C SER A 140 14.96 5.06 2.36
N SER A 141 13.67 5.40 2.24
CA SER A 141 13.21 6.70 1.71
C SER A 141 12.52 7.58 2.76
N ASN A 142 12.49 7.16 4.03
CA ASN A 142 11.83 7.87 5.14
C ASN A 142 10.37 8.24 4.81
N ILE A 143 9.68 7.32 4.12
CA ILE A 143 8.26 7.43 3.81
C ILE A 143 7.50 6.46 4.72
N LEU A 144 6.55 6.99 5.47
CA LEU A 144 5.64 6.25 6.31
C LEU A 144 4.21 6.55 5.85
N ILE A 145 3.41 5.51 5.69
CA ILE A 145 1.98 5.60 5.44
C ILE A 145 1.28 4.93 6.61
N GLU A 146 0.45 5.66 7.33
CA GLU A 146 -0.36 5.16 8.43
C GLU A 146 -1.82 5.17 7.98
N PHE A 147 -2.44 4.00 7.92
CA PHE A 147 -3.82 3.88 7.48
C PHE A 147 -4.76 4.10 8.67
N ASP A 148 -5.83 4.85 8.43
CA ASP A 148 -6.87 5.02 9.42
C ASP A 148 -7.60 3.68 9.63
N PRO A 149 -8.01 3.36 10.87
CA PRO A 149 -8.86 2.22 11.13
C PRO A 149 -10.12 2.29 10.27
N PRO A 150 -10.61 1.16 9.73
CA PRO A 150 -11.87 1.17 8.98
C PRO A 150 -12.99 1.75 9.85
N THR A 151 -13.70 2.74 9.31
CA THR A 151 -14.90 3.29 9.95
C THR A 151 -15.97 2.19 9.97
N LYS A 152 -16.33 1.73 11.18
CA LYS A 152 -17.40 0.76 11.42
C LYS A 152 -18.76 1.25 10.96
#